data_AF-A0A7C4AH65-F1
#
_entry.id   AF-A0A7C4AH65-F1
#
_cell.length_a   1.000
_cell.length_b   1.000
_cell.length_c   1.000
_cell.angle_alpha   90.00
_cell.angle_beta   90.00
_cell.angle_gamma   90.00
#
_symmetry.space_group_name_H-M   'P 1'
#
loop_
_entity.id
_entity.type
_entity.pdbx_description
1 polymer ?
#
loop_
_entity_poly.entity_id
_entity_poly.type
_entity_poly.pdbx_seq_one_letter_code
_entity_poly.pdbx_strand_id
1 'polypeptide(L)'
;EAELKLAGRFLDKGFTDKQAKLKAVWEEPAIASVCSQMPNLTILSANVAAARDRTALAREDVDVFIRLAENTCGDYCAGCGSICQGAVGGLVSVNDVMRCLMYYRDYGDRDLAREVFASLPEDTRQRLLHVDYSAAERACPQGLAIAELMRDAHTLLA
;
A
#
# COMPACT_ATOMS: atom_id res chain seq x y z
N GLU A 1 -7.54 11.57 10.59
CA GLU A 1 -8.69 12.49 10.43
C GLU A 1 -9.34 12.38 9.04
N ALA A 2 -8.58 12.42 7.94
CA ALA A 2 -9.09 12.31 6.58
C ALA A 2 -9.87 11.00 6.32
N GLU A 3 -9.36 9.86 6.76
CA GLU A 3 -10.06 8.56 6.62
C GLU A 3 -11.38 8.50 7.40
N LEU A 4 -11.45 9.12 8.58
CA LEU A 4 -12.68 9.16 9.38
C LEU A 4 -13.77 9.98 8.68
N LYS A 5 -13.39 11.11 8.08
CA LYS A 5 -14.28 11.94 7.25
C LYS A 5 -14.77 11.20 6.01
N LEU A 6 -13.88 10.44 5.36
CA LEU A 6 -14.23 9.57 4.23
C LEU A 6 -15.27 8.52 4.63
N ALA A 7 -15.06 7.83 5.76
CA ALA A 7 -15.96 6.81 6.26
C ALA A 7 -17.35 7.38 6.58
N GLY A 8 -17.43 8.52 7.28
CA GLY A 8 -18.71 9.17 7.57
C GLY A 8 -19.49 9.54 6.31
N ARG A 9 -18.83 10.15 5.32
CA ARG A 9 -19.45 10.56 4.05
C ARG A 9 -20.13 9.40 3.32
N PHE A 10 -19.48 8.23 3.27
CA PHE A 10 -20.03 7.10 2.53
C PHE A 10 -21.09 6.34 3.31
N LEU A 11 -20.98 6.29 4.65
CA LEU A 11 -22.04 5.75 5.49
C LEU A 11 -23.37 6.50 5.26
N ASP A 12 -23.33 7.83 5.13
CA ASP A 12 -24.52 8.65 4.81
C ASP A 12 -25.12 8.31 3.44
N LYS A 13 -24.32 7.74 2.53
CA LYS A 13 -24.73 7.29 1.19
C LYS A 13 -25.13 5.82 1.12
N GLY A 14 -25.10 5.11 2.25
CA GLY A 14 -25.54 3.72 2.37
C GLY A 14 -24.47 2.66 2.06
N PHE A 15 -23.19 3.04 2.00
CA PHE A 15 -22.09 2.09 1.80
C PHE A 15 -20.87 2.42 2.66
N THR A 16 -20.06 1.42 2.99
CA THR A 16 -18.84 1.61 3.80
C THR A 16 -17.72 2.26 3.00
N ASP A 17 -16.70 2.79 3.68
CA ASP A 17 -15.46 3.30 3.06
C ASP A 17 -14.80 2.25 2.15
N LYS A 18 -14.81 0.98 2.55
CA LYS A 18 -14.23 -0.14 1.78
C LYS A 18 -15.04 -0.46 0.54
N GLN A 19 -16.36 -0.43 0.64
CA GLN A 19 -17.25 -0.60 -0.51
C GLN A 19 -17.11 0.56 -1.51
N ALA A 20 -16.98 1.79 -1.02
CA ALA A 20 -16.70 2.96 -1.85
C ALA A 20 -15.35 2.83 -2.58
N LYS A 21 -14.29 2.37 -1.89
CA LYS A 21 -12.97 2.10 -2.50
C LYS A 21 -13.07 1.07 -3.64
N LEU A 22 -13.82 -0.03 -3.46
CA LEU A 22 -14.05 -1.02 -4.52
C LEU A 22 -14.77 -0.42 -5.74
N LYS A 23 -15.84 0.35 -5.51
CA LYS A 23 -16.58 1.02 -6.57
C LYS A 23 -15.71 2.00 -7.37
N ALA A 24 -14.89 2.81 -6.68
CA ALA A 24 -13.96 3.73 -7.33
C ALA A 24 -12.99 3.01 -8.27
N VAL A 25 -12.50 1.84 -7.87
CA VAL A 25 -11.62 1.00 -8.71
C VAL A 25 -12.37 0.41 -9.90
N TRP A 26 -13.61 -0.07 -9.71
CA TRP A 26 -14.41 -0.63 -10.81
C TRP A 26 -14.92 0.40 -11.82
N GLU A 27 -15.05 1.65 -11.40
CA GLU A 27 -15.46 2.76 -12.27
C GLU A 27 -14.30 3.36 -13.09
N GLU A 28 -13.04 3.07 -12.72
CA GLU A 28 -11.85 3.53 -13.45
C GLU A 28 -11.59 2.67 -14.69
N PRO A 29 -11.77 3.20 -15.92
CA PRO A 29 -11.63 2.42 -17.15
C PRO A 29 -10.22 1.86 -17.39
N ALA A 30 -9.19 2.46 -16.78
CA ALA A 30 -7.82 1.98 -16.85
C ALA A 30 -7.54 0.72 -16.00
N ILE A 31 -8.46 0.33 -15.11
CA ILE A 31 -8.28 -0.83 -14.22
C ILE A 31 -9.19 -1.98 -14.67
N ALA A 32 -8.56 -3.09 -15.09
CA ALA A 32 -9.30 -4.26 -15.55
C ALA A 32 -9.87 -5.13 -14.41
N SER A 33 -9.19 -5.19 -13.26
CA SER A 33 -9.60 -6.02 -12.12
C SER A 33 -8.94 -5.56 -10.82
N VAL A 34 -9.52 -5.99 -9.69
CA VAL A 34 -8.98 -5.78 -8.34
C VAL A 34 -8.92 -7.10 -7.59
N CYS A 35 -7.77 -7.36 -6.96
CA CYS A 35 -7.58 -8.51 -6.08
C CYS A 35 -7.89 -8.09 -4.64
N SER A 36 -9.13 -8.32 -4.19
CA SER A 36 -9.53 -8.04 -2.81
C SER A 36 -9.40 -9.29 -1.95
N GLN A 37 -8.52 -9.27 -0.96
CA GLN A 37 -8.43 -10.33 0.04
C GLN A 37 -9.70 -10.31 0.92
N MET A 38 -10.31 -11.48 1.13
CA MET A 38 -11.52 -11.65 1.93
C MET A 38 -11.28 -12.69 3.03
N PRO A 39 -10.52 -12.35 4.09
CA PRO A 39 -10.05 -13.32 5.07
C PRO A 39 -11.16 -13.83 6.01
N ASN A 40 -12.35 -13.26 5.96
CA ASN A 40 -13.50 -13.70 6.75
C ASN A 40 -14.83 -13.43 6.01
N LEU A 41 -15.90 -14.04 6.51
CA LEU A 41 -17.24 -13.95 5.91
C LEU A 41 -17.81 -12.53 5.93
N THR A 42 -17.46 -11.70 6.93
CA THR A 42 -17.92 -10.30 7.00
C THR A 42 -17.39 -9.49 5.83
N ILE A 43 -16.09 -9.58 5.53
CA ILE A 43 -15.47 -8.87 4.40
C ILE A 43 -15.99 -9.44 3.08
N LEU A 44 -16.13 -10.76 2.95
CA LEU A 44 -16.72 -11.39 1.77
C LEU A 44 -18.14 -10.86 1.51
N SER A 45 -19.02 -10.86 2.52
CA SER A 45 -20.38 -10.33 2.39
C SER A 45 -20.40 -8.85 2.03
N ALA A 46 -19.51 -8.04 2.60
CA ALA A 46 -19.39 -6.61 2.26
C ALA A 46 -18.98 -6.40 0.79
N ASN A 47 -18.02 -7.17 0.29
CA ASN A 47 -17.56 -7.12 -1.11
C ASN A 47 -18.66 -7.55 -2.08
N VAL A 48 -19.39 -8.64 -1.75
CA VAL A 48 -20.55 -9.10 -2.55
C VAL A 48 -21.63 -8.02 -2.59
N ALA A 49 -21.93 -7.38 -1.46
CA ALA A 49 -22.88 -6.28 -1.42
C ALA A 49 -22.45 -5.10 -2.30
N ALA A 50 -21.17 -4.70 -2.24
CA ALA A 50 -20.61 -3.67 -3.12
C ALA A 50 -20.74 -4.01 -4.61
N ALA A 51 -20.42 -5.26 -4.98
CA ALA A 51 -20.47 -5.72 -6.37
C ALA A 51 -21.90 -5.80 -6.93
N ARG A 52 -22.89 -6.07 -6.07
CA ARG A 52 -24.31 -6.13 -6.47
C ARG A 52 -24.97 -4.76 -6.51
N ASP A 53 -24.48 -3.81 -5.73
CA ASP A 53 -24.99 -2.44 -5.72
C ASP A 53 -24.47 -1.67 -6.95
N ARG A 54 -25.40 -1.26 -7.82
CA ARG A 54 -25.13 -0.53 -9.06
C ARG A 54 -25.14 0.99 -8.89
N THR A 55 -25.28 1.49 -7.67
CA THR A 55 -25.14 2.92 -7.37
C THR A 55 -23.73 3.36 -7.74
N ALA A 56 -23.63 4.27 -8.71
CA ALA A 56 -22.37 4.84 -9.15
C ALA A 56 -21.91 5.93 -8.18
N LEU A 57 -20.59 6.12 -8.07
CA LEU A 57 -20.04 7.25 -7.33
C LEU A 57 -20.30 8.55 -8.09
N ALA A 58 -20.65 9.61 -7.35
CA ALA A 58 -20.67 10.94 -7.93
C ALA A 58 -19.22 11.39 -8.18
N ARG A 59 -19.00 12.27 -9.16
CA ARG A 59 -17.67 12.83 -9.43
C ARG A 59 -17.00 13.43 -8.18
N GLU A 60 -17.78 14.11 -7.36
CA GLU A 60 -17.33 14.69 -6.09
C GLU A 60 -16.83 13.64 -5.09
N ASP A 61 -17.34 12.40 -5.15
CA ASP A 61 -16.87 11.30 -4.32
C ASP A 61 -15.50 10.82 -4.78
N VAL A 62 -15.30 10.73 -6.09
CA VAL A 62 -14.00 10.43 -6.69
C VAL A 62 -12.97 11.50 -6.32
N ASP A 63 -13.35 12.78 -6.35
CA ASP A 63 -12.46 13.88 -5.96
C ASP A 63 -12.01 13.78 -4.49
N VAL A 64 -12.83 13.19 -3.60
CA VAL A 64 -12.42 12.95 -2.21
C VAL A 64 -11.34 11.87 -2.15
N PHE A 65 -11.43 10.81 -2.96
CA PHE A 65 -10.38 9.80 -3.05
C PHE A 65 -9.09 10.34 -3.64
N ILE A 66 -9.15 11.19 -4.67
CA ILE A 66 -7.97 11.85 -5.25
C ILE A 66 -7.24 12.66 -4.18
N ARG A 67 -7.97 13.52 -3.45
CA ARG A 67 -7.39 14.30 -2.35
C ARG A 67 -6.84 13.41 -1.24
N LEU A 68 -7.50 12.30 -0.91
CA LEU A 68 -6.97 11.38 0.09
C LEU A 68 -5.62 10.80 -0.39
N ALA A 69 -5.57 10.31 -1.63
CA ALA A 69 -4.37 9.75 -2.22
C ALA A 69 -3.21 10.77 -2.24
N GLU A 70 -3.48 12.02 -2.63
CA GLU A 70 -2.48 13.11 -2.61
C GLU A 70 -1.93 13.38 -1.19
N ASN A 71 -2.79 13.32 -0.17
CA ASN A 71 -2.40 13.61 1.21
C ASN A 71 -1.68 12.44 1.90
N THR A 72 -1.91 11.20 1.45
CA THR A 72 -1.33 9.99 2.08
C THR A 72 -0.32 9.29 1.18
N CYS A 73 0.10 9.91 0.09
CA CYS A 73 0.97 9.29 -0.91
C CYS A 73 2.33 8.90 -0.31
N GLY A 74 2.83 9.70 0.65
CA GLY A 74 4.07 9.44 1.39
C GLY A 74 3.97 8.41 2.51
N ASP A 75 2.80 7.83 2.75
CA ASP A 75 2.62 6.81 3.80
C ASP A 75 2.91 5.39 3.31
N TYR A 76 3.03 5.17 1.99
CA TYR A 76 3.20 3.83 1.42
C TYR A 76 4.17 3.78 0.24
N CYS A 77 4.73 2.59 0.01
CA CYS A 77 5.51 2.32 -1.19
C CYS A 77 4.60 1.97 -2.37
N ALA A 78 4.67 2.74 -3.45
CA ALA A 78 3.95 2.46 -4.69
C ALA A 78 4.54 1.30 -5.53
N GLY A 79 5.59 0.63 -5.05
CA GLY A 79 6.15 -0.54 -5.74
C GLY A 79 6.82 -0.24 -7.08
N CYS A 80 7.27 1.01 -7.32
CA CYS A 80 7.86 1.41 -8.60
C CYS A 80 9.06 0.56 -9.03
N GLY A 81 9.78 -0.04 -8.06
CA GLY A 81 10.88 -0.99 -8.26
C GLY A 81 12.12 -0.34 -8.90
N SER A 82 12.04 0.05 -10.17
CA SER A 82 13.14 0.53 -10.98
C SER A 82 13.77 1.85 -10.51
N ILE A 83 13.01 2.73 -9.85
CA ILE A 83 13.46 4.09 -9.50
C ILE A 83 14.46 4.06 -8.35
N CYS A 84 14.00 3.69 -7.14
CA CYS A 84 14.84 3.69 -5.94
C CYS A 84 15.90 2.60 -5.98
N GLN A 85 15.58 1.41 -6.52
CA GLN A 85 16.56 0.33 -6.70
C GLN A 85 17.65 0.74 -7.70
N GLY A 86 17.28 1.39 -8.80
CA GLY A 86 18.25 1.91 -9.77
C GLY A 86 19.17 2.97 -9.16
N ALA A 87 18.63 3.84 -8.30
CA ALA A 87 19.39 4.89 -7.63
C ALA A 87 20.45 4.37 -6.65
N VAL A 88 20.30 3.14 -6.14
CA VAL A 88 21.31 2.45 -5.30
C VAL A 88 22.10 1.39 -6.07
N GLY A 89 22.12 1.47 -7.41
CA GLY A 89 22.88 0.55 -8.26
C GLY A 89 22.42 -0.91 -8.18
N GLY A 90 21.16 -1.16 -7.81
CA GLY A 90 20.61 -2.51 -7.68
C GLY A 90 21.09 -3.30 -6.46
N LEU A 91 21.81 -2.65 -5.52
CA LEU A 91 22.37 -3.32 -4.34
C LEU A 91 21.32 -3.90 -3.40
N VAL A 92 20.14 -3.25 -3.34
CA VAL A 92 19.00 -3.63 -2.50
C VAL A 92 17.69 -3.45 -3.27
N SER A 93 16.84 -4.48 -3.22
CA SER A 93 15.46 -4.40 -3.71
C SER A 93 14.57 -3.72 -2.68
N VAL A 94 14.45 -2.39 -2.79
CA VAL A 94 13.68 -1.58 -1.82
C VAL A 94 12.20 -1.99 -1.80
N ASN A 95 11.59 -2.24 -2.95
CA ASN A 95 10.17 -2.61 -3.03
C ASN A 95 9.88 -3.97 -2.38
N ASP A 96 10.79 -4.93 -2.46
CA ASP A 96 10.59 -6.25 -1.82
C ASP A 96 10.65 -6.13 -0.30
N VAL A 97 11.56 -5.31 0.22
CA VAL A 97 11.66 -5.02 1.66
C VAL A 97 10.43 -4.25 2.13
N MET A 98 9.98 -3.26 1.36
CA MET A 98 8.75 -2.51 1.65
C MET A 98 7.51 -3.40 1.65
N ARG A 99 7.43 -4.40 0.78
CA ARG A 99 6.35 -5.41 0.80
C ARG A 99 6.35 -6.20 2.12
N CYS A 100 7.51 -6.56 2.65
CA CYS A 100 7.60 -7.24 3.94
C CYS A 100 7.13 -6.35 5.09
N LEU A 101 7.54 -5.07 5.09
CA LEU A 101 7.06 -4.09 6.08
C LEU A 101 5.54 -3.89 6.01
N MET A 102 4.98 -3.85 4.81
CA MET A 102 3.53 -3.74 4.61
C MET A 102 2.78 -4.93 5.24
N TYR A 103 3.26 -6.16 5.03
CA TYR A 103 2.68 -7.33 5.68
C TYR A 103 2.72 -7.22 7.21
N TYR A 104 3.84 -6.74 7.77
CA TYR A 104 4.01 -6.60 9.20
C TYR A 104 3.14 -5.50 9.82
N ARG A 105 3.11 -4.31 9.20
CA ARG A 105 2.50 -3.09 9.75
C ARG A 105 1.03 -2.97 9.38
N ASP A 106 0.73 -3.06 8.10
CA ASP A 106 -0.59 -2.73 7.56
C ASP A 106 -1.55 -3.92 7.61
N TYR A 107 -1.05 -5.12 7.28
CA TYR A 107 -1.88 -6.33 7.28
C TYR A 107 -1.85 -7.07 8.62
N GLY A 108 -0.88 -6.78 9.47
CA GLY A 108 -0.68 -7.46 10.75
C GLY A 108 -0.21 -8.92 10.62
N ASP A 109 0.14 -9.36 9.40
CA ASP A 109 0.60 -10.72 9.10
C ASP A 109 2.11 -10.83 9.32
N ARG A 110 2.49 -10.89 10.61
CA ARG A 110 3.88 -10.81 11.04
C ARG A 110 4.71 -12.05 10.68
N ASP A 111 4.08 -13.22 10.66
CA ASP A 111 4.77 -14.47 10.33
C ASP A 111 5.07 -14.51 8.82
N LEU A 112 4.10 -14.18 7.98
CA LEU A 112 4.32 -14.01 6.54
C LEU A 112 5.37 -12.95 6.24
N ALA A 113 5.34 -11.82 6.94
CA ALA A 113 6.34 -10.76 6.76
C ALA A 113 7.77 -11.26 6.99
N ARG A 114 7.99 -12.04 8.06
CA ARG A 114 9.31 -12.63 8.37
C ARG A 114 9.70 -13.73 7.40
N GLU A 115 8.77 -14.60 7.02
CA GLU A 115 9.01 -15.66 6.04
C GLU A 115 9.44 -15.08 4.69
N VAL A 116 8.71 -14.09 4.19
CA VAL A 116 9.03 -13.44 2.91
C VAL A 116 10.35 -12.68 3.01
N PHE A 117 10.63 -12.01 4.13
CA PHE A 117 11.92 -11.36 4.36
C PHE A 117 13.10 -12.35 4.41
N ALA A 118 12.92 -13.50 5.07
CA ALA A 118 13.88 -14.59 5.15
C ALA A 118 14.12 -15.30 3.79
N SER A 119 13.17 -15.20 2.86
CA SER A 119 13.33 -15.69 1.48
C SER A 119 14.14 -14.76 0.57
N LEU A 120 14.38 -13.50 0.98
CA LEU A 120 15.23 -12.58 0.21
C LEU A 120 16.68 -13.10 0.13
N PRO A 121 17.47 -12.67 -0.86
CA PRO A 121 18.90 -12.99 -0.86
C PRO A 121 19.59 -12.50 0.41
N GLU A 122 20.44 -13.34 1.01
CA GLU A 122 21.20 -13.01 2.23
C GLU A 122 21.98 -11.70 2.07
N ASP A 123 22.68 -11.55 0.94
CA ASP A 123 23.42 -10.32 0.63
C ASP A 123 22.53 -9.06 0.64
N THR A 124 21.28 -9.17 0.17
CA THR A 124 20.33 -8.05 0.20
C THR A 124 19.99 -7.70 1.64
N ARG A 125 19.72 -8.69 2.50
CA ARG A 125 19.43 -8.46 3.93
C ARG A 125 20.60 -7.81 4.66
N GLN A 126 21.82 -8.28 4.42
CA GLN A 126 23.02 -7.75 5.08
C GLN A 126 23.35 -6.32 4.63
N ARG A 127 23.07 -5.97 3.37
CA ARG A 127 23.32 -4.63 2.83
C ARG A 127 22.37 -3.54 3.32
N LEU A 128 21.23 -3.89 3.92
CA LEU A 128 20.19 -2.93 4.33
C LEU A 128 20.71 -1.79 5.21
N LEU A 129 21.67 -2.07 6.10
CA LEU A 129 22.21 -1.09 7.04
C LEU A 129 23.44 -0.34 6.51
N HIS A 130 23.96 -0.73 5.34
CA HIS A 130 25.26 -0.29 4.84
C HIS A 130 25.18 0.52 3.54
N VAL A 131 24.01 0.56 2.90
CA VAL A 131 23.78 1.34 1.68
C VAL A 131 23.41 2.79 2.04
N ASP A 132 23.96 3.75 1.29
CA ASP A 132 23.49 5.14 1.31
C ASP A 132 22.25 5.27 0.43
N TYR A 133 21.09 5.51 1.06
CA TYR A 133 19.81 5.66 0.38
C TYR A 133 19.48 7.10 -0.03
N SER A 134 20.37 8.07 0.21
CA SER A 134 20.10 9.50 -0.08
C SER A 134 19.66 9.74 -1.54
N ALA A 135 20.25 9.01 -2.48
CA ALA A 135 19.85 9.08 -3.89
C ALA A 135 18.46 8.46 -4.15
N ALA A 136 18.14 7.35 -3.49
CA ALA A 136 16.85 6.69 -3.59
C ALA A 136 15.72 7.52 -2.97
N GLU A 137 15.95 8.16 -1.83
CA GLU A 137 14.98 9.03 -1.17
C GLU A 137 14.65 10.25 -2.04
N ARG A 138 15.67 10.92 -2.61
CA ARG A 138 15.47 12.01 -3.57
C ARG A 138 14.73 11.60 -4.84
N ALA A 139 14.90 10.35 -5.28
CA ALA A 139 14.26 9.84 -6.48
C ALA A 139 12.84 9.30 -6.23
N CYS A 140 12.46 9.03 -4.97
CA CYS A 140 11.19 8.41 -4.65
C CYS A 140 10.03 9.36 -4.97
N PRO A 141 9.07 8.98 -5.84
CA PRO A 141 7.92 9.84 -6.14
C PRO A 141 7.00 10.02 -4.93
N GLN A 142 7.06 9.10 -3.96
CA GLN A 142 6.33 9.18 -2.69
C GLN A 142 7.13 9.88 -1.58
N GLY A 143 8.38 10.31 -1.82
CA GLY A 143 9.18 11.02 -0.82
C GLY A 143 9.49 10.20 0.45
N LEU A 144 9.54 8.87 0.34
CA LEU A 144 9.75 7.98 1.49
C LEU A 144 11.13 8.15 2.12
N ALA A 145 11.20 8.07 3.45
CA ALA A 145 12.44 7.94 4.22
C ALA A 145 13.00 6.51 4.15
N ILE A 146 13.46 6.11 2.96
CA ILE A 146 13.91 4.76 2.64
C ILE A 146 14.99 4.27 3.63
N ALA A 147 15.95 5.11 4.02
CA ALA A 147 17.00 4.70 4.96
C ALA A 147 16.43 4.26 6.31
N GLU A 148 15.41 4.96 6.81
CA GLU A 148 14.73 4.62 8.07
C GLU A 148 13.92 3.35 7.91
N LEU A 149 13.19 3.22 6.79
CA LEU A 149 12.40 2.04 6.48
C LEU A 149 13.27 0.77 6.37
N MET A 150 14.46 0.85 5.77
CA MET A 150 15.36 -0.32 5.70
C MET A 150 15.88 -0.72 7.08
N ARG A 151 16.18 0.25 7.96
CA ARG A 151 16.55 0.01 9.37
C ARG A 151 15.40 -0.64 10.15
N ASP A 152 14.19 -0.15 9.96
CA ASP A 152 12.99 -0.70 10.59
C ASP A 152 12.74 -2.14 10.14
N ALA A 153 12.87 -2.42 8.83
CA ALA A 153 12.73 -3.76 8.29
C ALA A 153 13.73 -4.72 8.93
N HIS A 154 15.01 -4.34 9.02
CA HIS A 154 16.03 -5.14 9.68
C HIS A 154 15.68 -5.37 11.16
N THR A 155 15.20 -4.35 11.88
CA THR A 155 14.88 -4.47 13.32
C THR A 155 13.65 -5.35 13.60
N LEU A 156 12.63 -5.28 12.75
CA LEU A 156 11.35 -5.94 12.97
C LEU A 156 11.29 -7.37 12.40
N LEU A 157 12.07 -7.64 11.35
CA LEU A 157 11.93 -8.84 10.51
C LEU A 157 13.13 -9.78 10.52
N ALA A 158 14.32 -9.32 10.95
CA ALA A 158 15.53 -10.17 11.03
C ALA A 158 15.51 -11.11 12.24
#